data_AF-A0A7S0LVH3-F1
#
_entry.id   AF-A0A7S0LVH3-F1
#
_cell.length_a   1.000
_cell.length_b   1.000
_cell.length_c   1.000
_cell.angle_alpha   90.00
_cell.angle_beta   90.00
_cell.angle_gamma   90.00
#
_symmetry.space_group_name_H-M   'P 1'
#
loop_
_entity.id
_entity.type
_entity.pdbx_description
1 polymer ?
#
loop_
_entity_poly.entity_id
_entity_poly.type
_entity_poly.pdbx_seq_one_letter_code
_entity_poly.pdbx_strand_id
1 'polypeptide(L)'
;SDTGSRLVAMLIIAPAATALGAACSFSSAAGILSLPFGISLRTCCLMQVPMAMSVVSIMVCLNLQRMAKNRNPGWDGSFQTLSQPQRGVIWFLSYMQTFPTVTIWLVISMFGRRHYLDRVPLPPTASVPASPPALYIGGLPLPWHIRRLRAEGVGGVVNLCEEFGGYPRLYHELGIRQAHLPTTDYCSVGRADIAAGVDFIHARIQAGGSVYVH
;
A
#
# COMPACT_ATOMS: atom_id res chain seq x y z
N SER A 1 -27.54 0.89 -25.67
CA SER A 1 -26.49 1.60 -24.91
C SER A 1 -26.90 1.91 -23.46
N ASP A 2 -28.17 1.76 -23.05
CA ASP A 2 -28.64 2.14 -21.70
C ASP A 2 -28.62 1.00 -20.65
N THR A 3 -28.61 -0.26 -21.10
CA THR A 3 -28.66 -1.44 -20.21
C THR A 3 -27.35 -1.71 -19.47
N GLY A 4 -26.20 -1.41 -20.10
CA GLY A 4 -24.88 -1.61 -19.49
C GLY A 4 -24.61 -0.64 -18.34
N SER A 5 -25.03 0.63 -18.49
CA SER A 5 -24.84 1.69 -17.50
C SER A 5 -25.65 1.45 -16.23
N ARG A 6 -26.88 0.93 -16.37
CA ARG A 6 -27.76 0.58 -15.24
C ARG A 6 -27.26 -0.65 -14.47
N LEU A 7 -26.67 -1.63 -15.17
CA LEU A 7 -26.10 -2.81 -14.53
C LEU A 7 -24.85 -2.47 -13.71
N VAL A 8 -24.00 -1.57 -14.22
CA VAL A 8 -22.82 -1.04 -13.51
C VAL A 8 -23.25 -0.24 -12.27
N ALA A 9 -24.29 0.59 -12.38
CA ALA A 9 -24.85 1.31 -11.25
C ALA A 9 -25.38 0.36 -10.16
N MET A 10 -26.13 -0.68 -10.52
CA MET A 10 -26.68 -1.64 -9.54
C MET A 10 -25.63 -2.57 -8.92
N LEU A 11 -24.63 -3.04 -9.68
CA LEU A 11 -23.62 -3.99 -9.18
C LEU A 11 -22.48 -3.35 -8.40
N ILE A 12 -22.23 -2.05 -8.60
CA ILE A 12 -21.13 -1.33 -7.95
C ILE A 12 -21.64 -0.43 -6.84
N ILE A 13 -22.71 0.34 -7.07
CA ILE A 13 -23.14 1.39 -6.13
C ILE A 13 -23.89 0.79 -4.94
N ALA A 14 -24.74 -0.21 -5.14
CA ALA A 14 -25.54 -0.77 -4.05
C ALA A 14 -24.69 -1.49 -2.98
N PRO A 15 -23.75 -2.41 -3.32
CA PRO A 15 -22.90 -3.06 -2.32
C PRO A 15 -21.94 -2.08 -1.65
N ALA A 16 -21.41 -1.11 -2.40
CA ALA A 16 -20.55 -0.07 -1.86
C ALA A 16 -21.31 0.84 -0.88
N ALA A 17 -22.55 1.21 -1.18
CA ALA A 17 -23.41 1.99 -0.27
C ALA A 17 -23.78 1.21 0.99
N THR A 18 -24.07 -0.10 0.89
CA THR A 18 -24.35 -0.94 2.07
C THR A 18 -23.12 -1.12 2.95
N ALA A 19 -21.94 -1.32 2.35
CA ALA A 19 -20.69 -1.43 3.10
C ALA A 19 -20.25 -0.10 3.72
N LEU A 20 -20.46 1.02 3.02
CA LEU A 20 -20.26 2.37 3.55
C LEU A 20 -21.18 2.62 4.76
N GLY A 21 -22.46 2.28 4.65
CA GLY A 21 -23.42 2.36 5.75
C GLY A 21 -22.99 1.54 6.96
N ALA A 22 -22.60 0.28 6.75
CA ALA A 22 -22.17 -0.60 7.84
C ALA A 22 -20.84 -0.16 8.49
N ALA A 23 -19.85 0.26 7.69
CA ALA A 23 -18.56 0.74 8.18
C ALA A 23 -18.70 2.06 8.95
N CYS A 24 -19.52 2.98 8.46
CA CYS A 24 -19.82 4.23 9.17
C CYS A 24 -20.60 3.94 10.46
N SER A 25 -21.60 3.07 10.47
CA SER A 25 -22.38 2.76 11.68
C SER A 25 -21.56 2.07 12.77
N PHE A 26 -20.69 1.12 12.41
CA PHE A 26 -19.87 0.39 13.39
C PHE A 26 -18.71 1.25 13.93
N SER A 27 -18.08 2.06 13.08
CA SER A 27 -17.02 2.99 13.48
C SER A 27 -17.54 4.16 14.33
N SER A 28 -18.80 4.57 14.14
CA SER A 28 -19.41 5.65 14.92
C SER A 28 -19.71 5.23 16.35
N ALA A 29 -20.33 4.06 16.54
CA ALA A 29 -20.75 3.62 17.88
C ALA A 29 -19.56 3.26 18.78
N ALA A 30 -18.57 2.52 18.28
CA ALA A 30 -17.39 2.14 19.05
C ALA A 30 -16.37 3.29 19.19
N GLY A 31 -16.27 4.16 18.17
CA GLY A 31 -15.37 5.31 18.18
C GLY A 31 -15.78 6.37 19.20
N ILE A 32 -17.06 6.72 19.27
CA ILE A 32 -17.57 7.77 20.18
C ILE A 32 -17.35 7.43 21.66
N LEU A 33 -17.42 6.15 22.04
CA LEU A 33 -17.20 5.68 23.42
C LEU A 33 -15.72 5.63 23.84
N SER A 34 -14.79 5.72 22.89
CA SER A 34 -13.36 5.45 23.11
C SER A 34 -12.47 6.69 22.99
N LEU A 35 -13.04 7.87 22.72
CA LEU A 35 -12.24 9.05 22.40
C LEU A 35 -11.66 9.70 23.66
N PRO A 36 -10.36 10.08 23.64
CA PRO A 36 -9.79 10.91 24.69
C PRO A 36 -10.54 12.25 24.74
N PHE A 37 -10.77 12.73 25.96
CA PHE A 37 -11.47 13.99 26.24
C PHE A 37 -10.95 15.13 25.36
N GLY A 38 -11.80 15.69 24.48
CA GLY A 38 -11.52 16.97 23.79
C GLY A 38 -11.59 16.98 22.25
N ILE A 39 -11.77 15.85 21.57
CA ILE A 39 -11.97 15.86 20.10
C ILE A 39 -13.44 16.14 19.78
N SER A 40 -13.71 17.19 18.99
CA SER A 40 -15.08 17.53 18.60
C SER A 40 -15.68 16.46 17.67
N LEU A 41 -17.00 16.24 17.76
CA LEU A 41 -17.73 15.34 16.85
C LEU A 41 -17.51 15.72 15.37
N ARG A 42 -17.39 17.03 15.08
CA ARG A 42 -17.09 17.53 13.73
C ARG A 42 -15.74 17.05 13.23
N THR A 43 -14.71 17.12 14.08
CA THR A 43 -13.35 16.62 13.76
C THR A 43 -13.38 15.11 13.51
N CYS A 44 -14.12 14.36 14.33
CA CYS A 44 -14.24 12.92 14.15
C CYS A 44 -14.94 12.56 12.82
N CYS A 45 -16.02 13.24 12.47
CA CYS A 45 -16.69 13.05 11.17
C CYS A 45 -15.78 13.40 9.99
N LEU A 46 -15.01 14.48 10.08
CA LEU A 46 -14.07 14.89 9.03
C LEU A 46 -12.95 13.84 8.82
N MET A 47 -12.50 13.18 9.88
CA MET A 47 -11.52 12.09 9.78
C MET A 47 -12.12 10.78 9.22
N GLN A 48 -13.43 10.56 9.39
CA GLN A 48 -14.09 9.37 8.84
C GLN A 48 -14.30 9.44 7.33
N VAL A 49 -14.46 10.63 6.73
CA VAL A 49 -14.71 10.76 5.28
C VAL A 49 -13.57 10.19 4.43
N PRO A 50 -12.28 10.51 4.65
CA PRO A 50 -11.18 9.90 3.89
C PRO A 50 -11.10 8.37 4.07
N MET A 51 -11.40 7.86 5.26
CA MET A 51 -11.40 6.42 5.53
C MET A 51 -12.54 5.71 4.79
N ALA A 52 -13.74 6.27 4.86
CA ALA A 52 -14.91 5.81 4.13
C ALA A 52 -14.66 5.80 2.61
N MET A 53 -14.08 6.87 2.08
CA MET A 53 -13.69 6.95 0.67
C MET A 53 -12.66 5.89 0.30
N SER A 54 -11.63 5.68 1.13
CA SER A 54 -10.62 4.64 0.88
C SER A 54 -11.24 3.24 0.86
N VAL A 55 -12.16 2.94 1.79
CA VAL A 55 -12.89 1.65 1.82
C VAL A 55 -13.73 1.46 0.56
N VAL A 56 -14.48 2.48 0.14
CA VAL A 56 -15.29 2.41 -1.09
C VAL A 56 -14.39 2.20 -2.30
N SER A 57 -13.27 2.94 -2.40
CA SER A 57 -12.28 2.78 -3.46
C SER A 57 -11.74 1.35 -3.54
N ILE A 58 -11.31 0.78 -2.40
CA ILE A 58 -10.86 -0.62 -2.30
C ILE A 58 -11.94 -1.56 -2.86
N MET A 59 -13.18 -1.39 -2.42
CA MET A 59 -14.28 -2.27 -2.81
C MET A 59 -14.59 -2.17 -4.31
N VAL A 60 -14.54 -0.97 -4.88
CA VAL A 60 -14.71 -0.76 -6.32
C VAL A 60 -13.59 -1.46 -7.09
N CYS A 61 -12.33 -1.25 -6.71
CA CYS A 61 -11.18 -1.91 -7.34
C CYS A 61 -11.32 -3.44 -7.30
N LEU A 62 -11.57 -4.02 -6.12
CA LEU A 62 -11.73 -5.46 -5.95
C LEU A 62 -12.92 -6.03 -6.76
N ASN A 63 -14.02 -5.28 -6.86
CA ASN A 63 -15.15 -5.69 -7.69
C ASN A 63 -14.79 -5.70 -9.18
N LEU A 64 -14.12 -4.65 -9.68
CA LEU A 64 -13.65 -4.60 -11.07
C LEU A 64 -12.71 -5.77 -11.40
N GLN A 65 -11.84 -6.15 -10.47
CA GLN A 65 -10.97 -7.31 -10.61
C GLN A 65 -11.74 -8.62 -10.60
N ARG A 66 -12.73 -8.77 -9.70
CA ARG A 66 -13.61 -9.92 -9.70
C ARG A 66 -14.37 -10.06 -11.02
N MET A 67 -14.86 -8.95 -11.58
CA MET A 67 -15.51 -8.93 -12.89
C MET A 67 -14.54 -9.34 -14.00
N ALA A 68 -13.28 -8.88 -13.96
CA ALA A 68 -12.25 -9.29 -14.92
C ALA A 68 -11.99 -10.81 -14.84
N LYS A 69 -11.80 -11.35 -13.63
CA LYS A 69 -11.62 -12.78 -13.38
C LYS A 69 -12.82 -13.62 -13.87
N ASN A 70 -14.05 -13.14 -13.66
CA ASN A 70 -15.25 -13.85 -14.12
C ASN A 70 -15.36 -13.89 -15.65
N ARG A 71 -14.85 -12.86 -16.35
CA ARG A 71 -14.82 -12.82 -17.83
C ARG A 71 -13.68 -13.64 -18.41
N ASN A 72 -12.55 -13.72 -17.71
CA ASN A 72 -11.38 -14.49 -18.10
C ASN A 72 -10.88 -15.31 -16.89
N PRO A 73 -11.31 -16.57 -16.75
CA PRO A 73 -10.88 -17.44 -15.63
C PRO A 73 -9.36 -17.65 -15.55
N GLY A 74 -8.63 -17.46 -16.67
CA GLY A 74 -7.18 -17.51 -16.73
C GLY A 74 -6.48 -16.17 -16.47
N TRP A 75 -7.21 -15.14 -16.02
CA TRP A 75 -6.63 -13.86 -15.69
C TRP A 75 -5.64 -13.98 -14.53
N ASP A 76 -4.44 -13.48 -14.75
CA ASP A 76 -3.27 -13.57 -13.87
C ASP A 76 -3.22 -12.47 -12.79
N GLY A 77 -4.25 -11.61 -12.73
CA GLY A 77 -4.27 -10.47 -11.82
C GLY A 77 -3.49 -9.26 -12.33
N SER A 78 -2.94 -9.30 -13.54
CA SER A 78 -2.13 -8.21 -14.11
C SER A 78 -3.00 -6.99 -14.43
N PHE A 79 -2.46 -5.81 -14.12
CA PHE A 79 -3.09 -4.54 -14.48
C PHE A 79 -3.22 -4.36 -15.99
N GLN A 80 -2.24 -4.86 -16.77
CA GLN A 80 -2.19 -4.64 -18.22
C GLN A 80 -3.25 -5.41 -19.01
N THR A 81 -3.76 -6.49 -18.44
CA THR A 81 -4.77 -7.36 -19.06
C THR A 81 -6.21 -6.86 -18.80
N LEU A 82 -6.38 -5.82 -17.99
CA LEU A 82 -7.66 -5.16 -17.77
C LEU A 82 -8.07 -4.27 -18.96
N SER A 83 -9.37 -4.06 -19.12
CA SER A 83 -9.87 -3.11 -20.12
C SER A 83 -9.45 -1.67 -19.79
N GLN A 84 -9.29 -0.82 -20.81
CA GLN A 84 -8.83 0.57 -20.63
C GLN A 84 -9.68 1.38 -19.62
N PRO A 85 -11.02 1.27 -19.59
CA PRO A 85 -11.83 1.93 -18.56
C PRO A 85 -11.54 1.42 -17.15
N GLN A 86 -11.34 0.11 -16.97
CA GLN A 86 -11.00 -0.48 -15.67
C GLN A 86 -9.64 -0.02 -15.17
N ARG A 87 -8.64 0.00 -16.07
CA ARG A 87 -7.31 0.52 -15.75
C ARG A 87 -7.36 1.97 -15.28
N GLY A 88 -8.08 2.82 -16.00
CA GLY A 88 -8.24 4.23 -15.63
C GLY A 88 -8.87 4.43 -14.25
N VAL A 89 -9.94 3.67 -13.96
CA VAL A 89 -10.61 3.75 -12.64
C VAL A 89 -9.69 3.24 -11.52
N ILE A 90 -9.07 2.07 -11.69
CA ILE A 90 -8.19 1.51 -10.66
C ILE A 90 -7.02 2.45 -10.41
N TRP A 91 -6.32 2.89 -11.45
CA TRP A 91 -5.19 3.82 -11.32
C TRP A 91 -5.58 5.11 -10.59
N PHE A 92 -6.72 5.71 -10.96
CA PHE A 92 -7.21 6.92 -10.29
C PHE A 92 -7.51 6.68 -8.80
N LEU A 93 -8.19 5.59 -8.47
CA LEU A 93 -8.53 5.24 -7.09
C LEU A 93 -7.28 4.91 -6.27
N SER A 94 -6.30 4.22 -6.86
CA SER A 94 -5.00 3.94 -6.26
C SER A 94 -4.22 5.23 -5.95
N TYR A 95 -4.24 6.20 -6.86
CA TYR A 95 -3.62 7.51 -6.61
C TYR A 95 -4.34 8.31 -5.51
N MET A 96 -5.68 8.29 -5.50
CA MET A 96 -6.48 9.01 -4.50
C MET A 96 -6.29 8.46 -3.08
N GLN A 97 -6.04 7.17 -2.93
CA GLN A 97 -5.93 6.53 -1.62
C GLN A 97 -4.52 6.52 -1.04
N THR A 98 -3.46 6.69 -1.84
CA THR A 98 -2.07 6.55 -1.36
C THR A 98 -1.82 7.43 -0.13
N PHE A 99 -2.12 8.73 -0.22
CA PHE A 99 -1.84 9.67 0.88
C PHE A 99 -2.76 9.49 2.10
N PRO A 100 -4.10 9.34 1.96
CA PRO A 100 -4.97 8.99 3.09
C PRO A 100 -4.51 7.73 3.83
N THR A 101 -4.09 6.71 3.07
CA THR A 101 -3.56 5.46 3.63
C THR A 101 -2.30 5.75 4.44
N VAL A 102 -1.31 6.47 3.89
CA VAL A 102 -0.11 6.86 4.66
C VAL A 102 -0.48 7.54 5.98
N THR A 103 -1.40 8.51 5.97
CA THR A 103 -1.84 9.22 7.18
C THR A 103 -2.48 8.28 8.20
N ILE A 104 -3.43 7.44 7.79
CA ILE A 104 -4.11 6.49 8.69
C ILE A 104 -3.09 5.55 9.34
N TRP A 105 -2.15 5.04 8.56
CA TRP A 105 -1.18 4.06 9.04
C TRP A 105 -0.15 4.67 9.99
N LEU A 106 0.26 5.91 9.78
CA LEU A 106 1.06 6.67 10.75
C LEU A 106 0.31 6.83 12.07
N VAL A 107 -0.96 7.23 12.02
CA VAL A 107 -1.80 7.42 13.20
C VAL A 107 -1.94 6.11 13.98
N ILE A 108 -2.26 5.00 13.30
CA ILE A 108 -2.33 3.67 13.93
C ILE A 108 -0.98 3.30 14.57
N SER A 109 0.13 3.65 13.93
CA SER A 109 1.46 3.39 14.45
C SER A 109 1.80 4.22 15.68
N MET A 110 1.38 5.49 15.73
CA MET A 110 1.53 6.34 16.92
C MET A 110 0.81 5.78 18.14
N PHE A 111 -0.32 5.08 17.93
CA PHE A 111 -1.04 4.40 19.01
C PHE A 111 -0.47 3.02 19.38
N GLY A 112 0.68 2.62 18.81
CA GLY A 112 1.34 1.36 19.12
C GLY A 112 0.56 0.11 18.71
N ARG A 113 -0.52 0.26 17.92
CA ARG A 113 -1.34 -0.87 17.46
C ARG A 113 -0.73 -1.60 16.26
N ARG A 114 0.22 -0.96 15.59
CA ARG A 114 0.95 -1.52 14.44
C ARG A 114 2.28 -0.82 14.26
N HIS A 115 3.34 -1.54 13.91
CA HIS A 115 4.57 -0.89 13.47
C HIS A 115 4.44 -0.44 12.02
N TYR A 116 4.86 0.79 11.72
CA TYR A 116 4.87 1.31 10.35
C TYR A 116 5.92 0.60 9.47
N LEU A 117 6.98 0.12 10.11
CA LEU A 117 8.12 -0.57 9.54
C LEU A 117 8.39 -1.80 10.39
N ASP A 118 8.40 -2.96 9.76
CA ASP A 118 8.74 -4.23 10.39
C ASP A 118 10.11 -4.70 9.92
N ARG A 119 10.97 -5.06 10.88
CA ARG A 119 12.26 -5.70 10.58
C ARG A 119 12.04 -7.21 10.49
N VAL A 120 12.34 -7.78 9.33
CA VAL A 120 12.31 -9.21 9.07
C VAL A 120 13.71 -9.78 9.30
N PRO A 121 13.94 -10.58 10.36
CA PRO A 121 15.22 -11.20 10.61
C PRO A 121 15.54 -12.21 9.51
N LEU A 122 16.78 -12.18 9.00
CA LEU A 122 17.27 -13.17 8.06
C LEU A 122 17.83 -14.38 8.82
N PRO A 123 17.81 -15.59 8.21
CA PRO A 123 18.45 -16.76 8.79
C PRO A 123 19.92 -16.48 9.11
N PRO A 124 20.45 -17.00 10.23
CA PRO A 124 21.85 -16.80 10.57
C PRO A 124 22.76 -17.38 9.49
N THR A 125 23.63 -16.55 8.92
CA THR A 125 24.73 -16.98 8.06
C THR A 125 25.92 -17.41 8.92
N ALA A 126 26.68 -18.41 8.47
CA ALA A 126 27.80 -19.02 9.22
C ALA A 126 28.89 -18.03 9.69
N SER A 127 28.95 -16.83 9.11
CA SER A 127 29.72 -15.68 9.59
C SER A 127 28.75 -14.57 9.97
N VAL A 128 28.64 -14.25 11.27
CA VAL A 128 27.78 -13.15 11.75
C VAL A 128 28.64 -11.89 11.91
N PRO A 129 28.53 -10.89 11.02
CA PRO A 129 29.12 -9.58 11.27
C PRO A 129 28.44 -8.90 12.45
N ALA A 130 29.12 -7.94 13.09
CA ALA A 130 28.63 -7.23 14.28
C ALA A 130 27.25 -6.54 14.11
N SER A 131 26.85 -6.26 12.87
CA SER A 131 25.48 -5.89 12.51
C SER A 131 25.06 -6.68 11.27
N PRO A 132 24.25 -7.75 11.40
CA PRO A 132 23.84 -8.56 10.27
C PRO A 132 22.87 -7.79 9.37
N PRO A 133 22.95 -7.97 8.04
CA PRO A 133 21.99 -7.38 7.11
C PRO A 133 20.57 -7.82 7.47
N ALA A 134 19.61 -6.96 7.17
CA ALA A 134 18.21 -7.19 7.48
C ALA A 134 17.32 -6.81 6.30
N LEU A 135 16.13 -7.41 6.28
CA LEU A 135 15.05 -6.98 5.40
C LEU A 135 14.06 -6.16 6.22
N TYR A 136 13.58 -5.06 5.66
CA TYR A 136 12.54 -4.21 6.24
C TYR A 136 11.35 -4.19 5.31
N ILE A 137 10.14 -4.27 5.86
CA ILE A 137 8.88 -4.20 5.10
C ILE A 137 7.99 -3.14 5.75
N GLY A 138 7.36 -2.28 4.95
CA GLY A 138 6.48 -1.25 5.48
C GLY A 138 5.72 -0.50 4.40
N GLY A 139 5.06 0.59 4.81
CA GLY A 139 4.30 1.45 3.90
C GLY A 139 5.16 2.49 3.16
N LEU A 140 4.54 3.37 2.39
CA LEU A 140 5.26 4.43 1.68
C LEU A 140 6.14 5.26 2.63
N PRO A 141 7.46 5.32 2.42
CA PRO A 141 8.36 5.94 3.39
C PRO A 141 8.27 7.46 3.34
N LEU A 142 8.50 8.10 4.50
CA LEU A 142 8.67 9.55 4.60
C LEU A 142 10.17 9.86 4.68
N PRO A 143 10.62 11.10 4.41
CA PRO A 143 12.04 11.41 4.36
C PRO A 143 12.80 11.05 5.66
N TRP A 144 12.16 11.18 6.82
CA TRP A 144 12.76 10.76 8.10
C TRP A 144 12.82 9.24 8.27
N HIS A 145 11.87 8.48 7.71
CA HIS A 145 11.95 7.02 7.67
C HIS A 145 13.18 6.57 6.87
N ILE A 146 13.42 7.17 5.70
CA ILE A 146 14.59 6.86 4.88
C ILE A 146 15.91 7.14 5.62
N ARG A 147 16.02 8.29 6.29
CA ARG A 147 17.22 8.62 7.08
C ARG A 147 17.43 7.64 8.24
N ARG A 148 16.35 7.27 8.94
CA ARG A 148 16.40 6.26 10.01
C ARG A 148 16.82 4.90 9.47
N LEU A 149 16.20 4.42 8.40
CA LEU A 149 16.55 3.15 7.74
C LEU A 149 18.01 3.13 7.31
N ARG A 150 18.54 4.26 6.79
CA ARG A 150 19.96 4.36 6.43
C ARG A 150 20.88 4.18 7.64
N ALA A 151 20.53 4.77 8.78
CA ALA A 151 21.26 4.61 10.04
C ALA A 151 21.21 3.16 10.55
N GLU A 152 20.14 2.43 10.23
CA GLU A 152 20.00 0.99 10.49
C GLU A 152 20.66 0.10 9.42
N GLY A 153 21.45 0.68 8.50
CA GLY A 153 22.24 -0.06 7.51
C GLY A 153 21.52 -0.34 6.18
N VAL A 154 20.33 0.24 5.95
CA VAL A 154 19.64 0.11 4.67
C VAL A 154 20.39 0.85 3.57
N GLY A 155 20.83 0.11 2.57
CA GLY A 155 21.49 0.62 1.36
C GLY A 155 20.71 0.33 0.07
N GLY A 156 19.60 -0.41 0.16
CA GLY A 156 18.72 -0.74 -0.95
C GLY A 156 17.25 -0.48 -0.61
N VAL A 157 16.49 0.03 -1.57
CA VAL A 157 15.03 0.16 -1.50
C VAL A 157 14.41 -0.55 -2.71
N VAL A 158 13.46 -1.45 -2.48
CA VAL A 158 12.54 -1.95 -3.49
C VAL A 158 11.24 -1.19 -3.33
N ASN A 159 10.86 -0.46 -4.37
CA ASN A 159 9.66 0.34 -4.40
C ASN A 159 8.69 -0.29 -5.40
N LEU A 160 7.58 -0.81 -4.89
CA LEU A 160 6.50 -1.42 -5.67
C LEU A 160 5.36 -0.43 -5.98
N CYS A 161 5.38 0.78 -5.42
CA CYS A 161 4.31 1.75 -5.59
C CYS A 161 4.46 2.48 -6.95
N GLU A 162 3.44 2.37 -7.81
CA GLU A 162 3.42 3.07 -9.10
C GLU A 162 3.25 4.58 -8.91
N GLU A 163 2.42 4.98 -7.93
CA GLU A 163 2.02 6.35 -7.65
C GLU A 163 3.16 7.18 -7.05
N PHE A 164 4.20 6.52 -6.53
CA PHE A 164 5.30 7.14 -5.82
C PHE A 164 6.65 6.66 -6.34
N GLY A 165 7.38 7.51 -7.07
CA GLY A 165 8.70 7.19 -7.64
C GLY A 165 9.89 7.20 -6.67
N GLY A 166 9.65 7.39 -5.36
CA GLY A 166 10.71 7.50 -4.35
C GLY A 166 11.26 8.92 -4.17
N TYR A 167 12.44 9.02 -3.54
CA TYR A 167 13.14 10.28 -3.28
C TYR A 167 14.53 10.31 -3.95
N PRO A 168 14.65 10.54 -5.28
CA PRO A 168 15.92 10.40 -5.99
C PRO A 168 17.09 11.19 -5.39
N ARG A 169 16.86 12.46 -5.01
CA ARG A 169 17.89 13.31 -4.40
C ARG A 169 18.36 12.77 -3.05
N LEU A 170 17.41 12.43 -2.18
CA LEU A 170 17.71 11.90 -0.85
C LEU A 170 18.41 10.53 -0.92
N TYR A 171 18.00 9.67 -1.86
CA TYR A 171 18.66 8.39 -2.06
C TYR A 171 20.09 8.55 -2.54
N HIS A 172 20.33 9.46 -3.48
CA HIS A 172 21.68 9.80 -3.94
C HIS A 172 22.56 10.32 -2.79
N GLU A 173 22.06 11.27 -2.00
CA GLU A 173 22.77 11.85 -0.85
C GLU A 173 23.13 10.79 0.21
N LEU A 174 22.26 9.80 0.43
CA LEU A 174 22.47 8.74 1.44
C LEU A 174 23.18 7.50 0.89
N GLY A 175 23.51 7.47 -0.41
CA GLY A 175 24.08 6.29 -1.08
C GLY A 175 23.13 5.08 -1.15
N ILE A 176 21.81 5.33 -1.13
CA ILE A 176 20.78 4.30 -1.26
C ILE A 176 20.52 4.04 -2.76
N ARG A 177 20.48 2.77 -3.15
CA ARG A 177 20.01 2.39 -4.50
C ARG A 177 18.55 1.97 -4.45
N GLN A 178 17.79 2.37 -5.46
CA GLN A 178 16.38 1.99 -5.62
C GLN A 178 16.23 1.00 -6.79
N ALA A 179 15.45 -0.06 -6.57
CA ALA A 179 14.78 -0.81 -7.63
C ALA A 179 13.30 -0.39 -7.63
N HIS A 180 12.88 0.37 -8.64
CA HIS A 180 11.48 0.78 -8.81
C HIS A 180 10.80 -0.20 -9.75
N LEU A 181 9.88 -0.99 -9.20
CA LEU A 181 9.16 -2.08 -9.85
C LEU A 181 7.65 -1.80 -9.74
N PRO A 182 7.15 -0.80 -10.48
CA PRO A 182 5.84 -0.20 -10.24
C PRO A 182 4.73 -1.22 -10.40
N THR A 183 3.92 -1.36 -9.35
CA THR A 183 2.74 -2.22 -9.27
C THR A 183 1.56 -1.34 -8.86
N THR A 184 0.52 -1.32 -9.69
CA THR A 184 -0.73 -0.66 -9.33
C THR A 184 -1.38 -1.38 -8.16
N ASP A 185 -1.85 -0.62 -7.16
CA ASP A 185 -2.56 -1.21 -6.02
C ASP A 185 -3.68 -2.18 -6.46
N TYR A 186 -3.87 -3.22 -5.65
CA TYR A 186 -4.76 -4.36 -5.88
C TYR A 186 -4.33 -5.31 -6.99
N CYS A 187 -3.44 -4.91 -7.91
CA CYS A 187 -3.03 -5.76 -9.01
C CYS A 187 -1.86 -6.67 -8.61
N SER A 188 -1.68 -7.76 -9.34
CA SER A 188 -0.57 -8.69 -9.11
C SER A 188 0.71 -8.17 -9.74
N VAL A 189 1.82 -8.33 -9.01
CA VAL A 189 3.18 -8.04 -9.52
C VAL A 189 3.52 -9.04 -10.63
N GLY A 190 4.16 -8.57 -11.70
CA GLY A 190 4.63 -9.44 -12.77
C GLY A 190 5.72 -10.41 -12.30
N ARG A 191 5.78 -11.61 -12.88
CA ARG A 191 6.82 -12.61 -12.54
C ARG A 191 8.24 -12.07 -12.74
N ALA A 192 8.47 -11.32 -13.80
CA ALA A 192 9.77 -10.72 -14.09
C ALA A 192 10.17 -9.70 -13.02
N ASP A 193 9.23 -8.87 -12.56
CA ASP A 193 9.47 -7.88 -11.51
C ASP A 193 9.70 -8.55 -10.15
N ILE A 194 8.96 -9.62 -9.82
CA ILE A 194 9.22 -10.42 -8.62
C ILE A 194 10.66 -10.97 -8.65
N ALA A 195 11.09 -11.55 -9.78
CA ALA A 195 12.45 -12.06 -9.91
C ALA A 195 13.49 -10.95 -9.76
N ALA A 196 13.31 -9.81 -10.43
CA ALA A 196 14.20 -8.66 -10.34
C ALA A 196 14.29 -8.09 -8.91
N GLY A 197 13.16 -8.04 -8.19
CA GLY A 197 13.12 -7.60 -6.79
C GLY A 197 13.87 -8.55 -5.87
N VAL A 198 13.67 -9.86 -6.02
CA VAL A 198 14.39 -10.88 -5.24
C VAL A 198 15.89 -10.84 -5.53
N ASP A 199 16.29 -10.75 -6.79
CA ASP A 199 17.70 -10.65 -7.20
C ASP A 199 18.37 -9.40 -6.62
N PHE A 200 17.66 -8.25 -6.67
CA PHE A 200 18.12 -7.02 -6.05
C PHE A 200 18.30 -7.17 -4.53
N ILE A 201 17.32 -7.76 -3.84
CA ILE A 201 17.38 -8.01 -2.39
C ILE A 201 18.61 -8.89 -2.08
N HIS A 202 18.78 -9.98 -2.82
CA HIS A 202 19.87 -10.93 -2.61
C HIS A 202 21.25 -10.27 -2.79
N ALA A 203 21.44 -9.53 -3.89
CA ALA A 203 22.70 -8.85 -4.18
C ALA A 203 23.08 -7.82 -3.09
N ARG A 204 22.10 -7.11 -2.52
CA ARG A 204 22.33 -6.14 -1.44
C ARG A 204 22.72 -6.82 -0.13
N ILE A 205 21.98 -7.87 0.24
CA ILE A 205 22.24 -8.66 1.46
C ILE A 205 23.61 -9.33 1.39
N GLN A 206 23.99 -9.92 0.24
CA GLN A 206 25.31 -10.52 0.04
C GLN A 206 26.45 -9.50 0.17
N ALA A 207 26.21 -8.26 -0.23
CA ALA A 207 27.16 -7.16 -0.04
C ALA A 207 27.18 -6.59 1.39
N GLY A 208 26.45 -7.20 2.33
CA GLY A 208 26.35 -6.77 3.74
C GLY A 208 25.39 -5.61 3.99
N GLY A 209 24.59 -5.20 3.00
CA GLY A 209 23.61 -4.13 3.13
C GLY A 209 22.21 -4.63 3.49
N SER A 210 21.46 -3.83 4.25
CA SER A 210 20.04 -4.08 4.50
C SER A 210 19.18 -3.53 3.36
N VAL A 211 17.97 -4.09 3.19
CA VAL A 211 17.02 -3.68 2.15
C VAL A 211 15.68 -3.34 2.75
N TYR A 212 15.07 -2.28 2.24
CA TYR A 212 13.69 -1.90 2.55
C TYR A 212 12.77 -2.19 1.36
N VAL A 213 11.60 -2.79 1.62
CA VAL A 213 10.58 -3.09 0.62
C VAL A 213 9.29 -2.37 0.99
N HIS A 214 8.72 -1.63 0.06
CA HIS A 214 7.46 -0.91 0.24
C HIS A 214 6.65 -0.79 -1.05
#